data_AF-A0A1L3I0R0-F1
#
_entry.id   AF-A0A1L3I0R0-F1
#
_cell.length_a   1.000
_cell.length_b   1.000
_cell.length_c   1.000
_cell.angle_alpha   90.00
_cell.angle_beta   90.00
_cell.angle_gamma   90.00
#
_symmetry.space_group_name_H-M   'P 1'
#
loop_
_entity.id
_entity.type
_entity.pdbx_description
1 polymer ?
#
loop_
_entity_poly.entity_id
_entity_poly.type
_entity_poly.pdbx_seq_one_letter_code
_entity_poly.pdbx_strand_id
1 'polypeptide(L)'
;MSYAKIANGTVVQVLDHLEGVIHPSLHGGYTEVISSVKEGMTTQDGQSFAWPQTAAPDPVVPVAPRVLPKLVFFQRLTTAERVGIRTAGKTDPVVEDWLAMLDLIENVDLDAEDVTASLGYFVSEGLINANRVPEILA
;
A
#
# COMPACT_ATOMS: atom_id res chain seq x y z
N MET A 1 -17.99 -41.36 13.96
CA MET A 1 -16.87 -41.00 13.08
C MET A 1 -17.41 -40.85 11.68
N SER A 2 -16.82 -39.99 10.88
CA SER A 2 -17.17 -39.76 9.47
C SER A 2 -15.93 -39.98 8.62
N TYR A 3 -16.08 -40.00 7.31
CA TYR A 3 -15.02 -40.26 6.35
C TYR A 3 -14.90 -39.08 5.41
N ALA A 4 -13.74 -38.42 5.41
CA ALA A 4 -13.46 -37.28 4.57
C ALA A 4 -12.57 -37.65 3.39
N LYS A 5 -12.93 -37.17 2.20
CA LYS A 5 -12.01 -37.11 1.07
C LYS A 5 -11.29 -35.77 1.11
N ILE A 6 -9.97 -35.82 1.09
CA ILE A 6 -9.11 -34.62 1.18
C ILE A 6 -8.36 -34.50 -0.14
N ALA A 7 -8.48 -33.34 -0.80
CA ALA A 7 -7.74 -33.02 -2.01
C ALA A 7 -6.96 -31.73 -1.80
N ASN A 8 -5.64 -31.77 -1.99
CA ASN A 8 -4.74 -30.63 -1.81
C ASN A 8 -4.88 -29.94 -0.43
N GLY A 9 -5.07 -30.72 0.63
CA GLY A 9 -5.26 -30.22 1.99
C GLY A 9 -6.66 -29.67 2.28
N THR A 10 -7.63 -29.81 1.37
CA THR A 10 -9.02 -29.35 1.56
C THR A 10 -9.97 -30.54 1.57
N VAL A 11 -10.92 -30.55 2.50
CA VAL A 11 -12.01 -31.52 2.57
C VAL A 11 -12.97 -31.23 1.45
N VAL A 12 -13.04 -32.15 0.48
CA VAL A 12 -13.93 -32.02 -0.69
C VAL A 12 -15.20 -32.83 -0.56
N GLN A 13 -15.23 -33.80 0.36
CA GLN A 13 -16.42 -34.62 0.60
C GLN A 13 -16.39 -35.20 2.01
N VAL A 14 -17.54 -35.28 2.69
CA VAL A 14 -17.70 -35.96 3.98
C VAL A 14 -18.85 -36.97 3.91
N LEU A 15 -18.61 -38.20 4.37
CA LEU A 15 -19.59 -39.30 4.41
C LEU A 15 -19.68 -39.90 5.81
N ASP A 16 -20.86 -40.32 6.26
CA ASP A 16 -21.02 -40.95 7.58
C ASP A 16 -20.58 -42.43 7.61
N HIS A 17 -20.58 -43.09 6.44
CA HIS A 17 -20.13 -44.46 6.25
C HIS A 17 -19.74 -44.68 4.79
N LEU A 18 -18.85 -45.66 4.53
CA LEU A 18 -18.35 -45.98 3.18
C LEU A 18 -19.05 -47.20 2.56
N GLU A 19 -19.47 -48.16 3.38
CA GLU A 19 -20.13 -49.39 2.91
C GLU A 19 -21.48 -49.07 2.28
N GLY A 20 -21.76 -49.62 1.09
CA GLY A 20 -23.02 -49.37 0.38
C GLY A 20 -23.16 -47.97 -0.24
N VAL A 21 -22.28 -47.02 0.11
CA VAL A 21 -22.27 -45.65 -0.45
C VAL A 21 -21.22 -45.51 -1.55
N ILE A 22 -20.04 -46.08 -1.34
CA ILE A 22 -18.94 -46.08 -2.32
C ILE A 22 -18.41 -47.49 -2.57
N HIS A 23 -17.97 -47.75 -3.80
CA HIS A 23 -17.40 -49.04 -4.17
C HIS A 23 -16.17 -49.38 -3.30
N PRO A 24 -16.00 -50.63 -2.83
CA PRO A 24 -14.91 -51.02 -1.91
C PRO A 24 -13.50 -50.64 -2.39
N SER A 25 -13.25 -50.65 -3.70
CA SER A 25 -11.96 -50.25 -4.28
C SER A 25 -11.62 -48.76 -4.08
N LEU A 26 -12.57 -47.92 -3.70
CA LEU A 26 -12.40 -46.49 -3.49
C LEU A 26 -12.29 -46.10 -2.02
N HIS A 27 -12.45 -47.06 -1.09
CA HIS A 27 -12.39 -46.81 0.35
C HIS A 27 -11.03 -46.24 0.78
N GLY A 28 -9.94 -46.67 0.14
CA GLY A 28 -8.59 -46.16 0.40
C GLY A 28 -8.38 -44.68 0.09
N GLY A 29 -9.32 -44.01 -0.58
CA GLY A 29 -9.28 -42.57 -0.85
C GLY A 29 -9.92 -41.69 0.23
N TYR A 30 -10.43 -42.28 1.31
CA TYR A 30 -11.11 -41.58 2.41
C TYR A 30 -10.36 -41.78 3.73
N THR A 31 -10.27 -40.71 4.50
CA THR A 31 -9.66 -40.70 5.83
C THR A 31 -10.75 -40.62 6.89
N GLU A 32 -10.65 -41.43 7.95
CA GLU A 32 -11.56 -41.35 9.09
C GLU A 32 -11.31 -40.04 9.87
N VAL A 33 -12.38 -39.29 10.10
CA VAL A 33 -12.38 -37.98 10.75
C VAL A 33 -13.47 -37.89 11.80
N ILE A 34 -13.32 -36.95 12.73
CA ILE A 34 -14.39 -36.61 13.67
C ILE A 34 -15.58 -36.01 12.93
N SER A 35 -16.80 -36.24 13.43
CA SER A 35 -18.05 -35.82 12.78
C SER A 35 -18.25 -34.30 12.70
N SER A 36 -17.39 -33.50 13.33
CA SER A 36 -17.41 -32.04 13.20
C SER A 36 -16.72 -31.53 11.94
N VAL A 37 -15.97 -32.39 11.22
CA VAL A 37 -15.32 -32.01 9.95
C VAL A 37 -16.37 -31.82 8.87
N LYS A 38 -16.28 -30.70 8.15
CA LYS A 38 -17.19 -30.32 7.07
C LYS A 38 -16.45 -30.09 5.77
N GLU A 39 -17.17 -30.23 4.66
CA GLU A 39 -16.70 -29.87 3.33
C GLU A 39 -16.28 -28.40 3.30
N GLY A 40 -15.13 -28.12 2.68
CA GLY A 40 -14.51 -26.80 2.63
C GLY A 40 -13.59 -26.47 3.80
N MET A 41 -13.48 -27.32 4.82
CA MET A 41 -12.40 -27.21 5.80
C MET A 41 -11.05 -27.59 5.18
N THR A 42 -9.98 -26.98 5.69
CA THR A 42 -8.59 -27.25 5.32
C THR A 42 -7.83 -27.94 6.45
N THR A 43 -6.83 -28.75 6.11
CA THR A 43 -5.96 -29.48 7.02
C THR A 43 -4.52 -29.44 6.53
N GLN A 44 -3.56 -29.34 7.46
CA GLN A 44 -2.12 -29.36 7.16
C GLN A 44 -1.46 -30.71 7.47
N ASP A 45 -2.04 -31.47 8.41
CA ASP A 45 -1.52 -32.72 8.97
C ASP A 45 -2.43 -33.93 8.68
N GLY A 46 -3.59 -33.71 8.07
CA GLY A 46 -4.60 -34.75 7.81
C GLY A 46 -5.41 -35.14 9.05
N GLN A 47 -5.22 -34.45 10.18
CA GLN A 47 -5.87 -34.74 11.46
C GLN A 47 -6.61 -33.54 12.04
N SER A 48 -6.11 -32.33 11.79
CA SER A 48 -6.65 -31.06 12.28
C SER A 48 -7.36 -30.32 11.14
N PHE A 49 -8.64 -30.00 11.31
CA PHE A 49 -9.47 -29.37 10.29
C PHE A 49 -9.99 -28.02 10.77
N ALA A 50 -9.78 -26.99 9.96
CA ALA A 50 -10.26 -25.63 10.23
C ALA A 50 -10.79 -25.00 8.94
N TRP A 51 -11.76 -24.09 9.08
CA TRP A 51 -12.17 -23.27 7.94
C TRP A 51 -10.97 -22.43 7.45
N PRO A 52 -10.78 -22.29 6.13
CA PRO A 52 -9.73 -21.44 5.60
C PRO A 52 -9.97 -20.02 6.09
N GLN A 53 -9.02 -19.51 6.86
CA GLN A 53 -9.07 -18.14 7.33
C GLN A 53 -8.61 -17.25 6.18
N THR A 54 -9.54 -16.58 5.51
CA THR A 54 -9.19 -15.50 4.57
C THR A 54 -8.44 -14.45 5.37
N ALA A 55 -7.17 -14.21 5.05
CA ALA A 55 -6.42 -13.11 5.66
C ALA A 55 -7.21 -11.80 5.43
N ALA A 56 -7.39 -11.01 6.48
CA ALA A 56 -7.99 -9.69 6.33
C ALA A 56 -7.12 -8.87 5.35
N PRO A 57 -7.72 -8.10 4.43
CA PRO A 57 -6.94 -7.21 3.58
C PRO A 57 -6.16 -6.22 4.45
N ASP A 58 -4.91 -5.96 4.07
CA ASP A 58 -4.10 -4.95 4.75
C ASP A 58 -4.81 -3.58 4.74
N PRO A 59 -4.69 -2.78 5.81
CA PRO A 59 -5.26 -1.44 5.83
C PRO A 59 -4.63 -0.60 4.70
N VAL A 60 -5.47 -0.10 3.80
CA VAL A 60 -5.03 0.80 2.72
C VAL A 60 -4.67 2.14 3.34
N VAL A 61 -3.37 2.45 3.41
CA VAL A 61 -2.90 3.78 3.81
C VAL A 61 -3.19 4.73 2.65
N PRO A 62 -3.95 5.83 2.84
CA PRO A 62 -4.21 6.78 1.78
C PRO A 62 -2.90 7.44 1.34
N VAL A 63 -2.57 7.31 0.04
CA VAL A 63 -1.41 7.97 -0.57
C VAL A 63 -1.73 9.46 -0.69
N ALA A 64 -0.85 10.32 -0.16
CA ALA A 64 -1.00 11.76 -0.28
C ALA A 64 -0.93 12.18 -1.77
N PRO A 65 -1.73 13.17 -2.19
CA PRO A 65 -1.68 13.65 -3.56
C PRO A 65 -0.31 14.28 -3.87
N ARG A 66 0.33 13.81 -4.95
CA ARG A 66 1.63 14.30 -5.43
C ARG A 66 1.52 15.60 -6.25
N VAL A 67 0.33 15.90 -6.76
CA VAL A 67 0.01 17.14 -7.46
C VAL A 67 -0.85 18.01 -6.56
N LEU A 68 -0.38 19.21 -6.26
CA LEU A 68 -0.99 20.12 -5.30
C LEU A 68 -1.37 21.44 -5.96
N PRO A 69 -2.47 22.08 -5.54
CA PRO A 69 -2.69 23.49 -5.86
C PRO A 69 -1.51 24.33 -5.37
N LYS A 70 -1.10 25.34 -6.16
CA LYS A 70 0.03 26.24 -5.86
C LYS A 70 -0.02 26.81 -4.44
N LEU A 71 -1.21 27.19 -3.96
CA LEU A 71 -1.41 27.69 -2.61
C LEU A 71 -1.05 26.66 -1.53
N VAL A 72 -1.42 25.39 -1.74
CA VAL A 72 -1.15 24.28 -0.82
C VAL A 72 0.36 23.99 -0.77
N PHE A 73 1.04 24.02 -1.92
CA PHE A 73 2.50 23.93 -1.96
C PHE A 73 3.16 25.06 -1.14
N PHE A 74 2.73 26.32 -1.34
CA PHE A 74 3.26 27.45 -0.56
C PHE A 74 2.97 27.37 0.94
N GLN A 75 1.90 26.71 1.37
CA GLN A 75 1.58 26.51 2.78
C GLN A 75 2.53 25.53 3.47
N ARG A 76 3.22 24.67 2.72
CA ARG A 76 4.25 23.77 3.27
C ARG A 76 5.55 24.48 3.59
N LEU A 77 5.83 25.57 2.88
CA LEU A 77 6.89 26.51 3.22
C LEU A 77 6.49 27.35 4.44
N THR A 78 7.46 27.67 5.29
CA THR A 78 7.27 28.65 6.37
C THR A 78 7.16 30.06 5.78
N THR A 79 6.61 30.99 6.57
CA THR A 79 6.56 32.40 6.18
C THR A 79 7.97 32.98 5.96
N ALA A 80 8.95 32.58 6.78
CA ALA A 80 10.33 33.03 6.64
C ALA A 80 10.96 32.54 5.33
N GLU A 81 10.79 31.27 4.99
CA GLU A 81 11.26 30.67 3.73
C GLU A 81 10.62 31.41 2.52
N ARG A 82 9.30 31.62 2.53
CA ARG A 82 8.62 32.36 1.45
C ARG A 82 9.10 33.81 1.30
N VAL A 83 9.37 34.51 2.40
CA VAL A 83 9.89 35.89 2.35
C VAL A 83 11.34 35.90 1.88
N GLY A 84 12.16 34.94 2.32
CA GLY A 84 13.54 34.77 1.88
C GLY A 84 13.63 34.55 0.38
N ILE A 85 12.86 33.60 -0.15
CA ILE A 85 12.81 33.30 -1.60
C ILE A 85 12.37 34.52 -2.41
N ARG A 86 11.29 35.23 -2.00
CA ARG A 86 10.87 36.46 -2.71
C ARG A 86 11.88 37.60 -2.61
N THR A 87 12.69 37.63 -1.57
CA THR A 87 13.75 38.64 -1.43
C THR A 87 14.92 38.28 -2.33
N ALA A 88 15.31 37.00 -2.38
CA ALA A 88 16.36 36.49 -3.26
C ALA A 88 16.03 36.70 -4.74
N GLY A 89 14.77 36.48 -5.16
CA GLY A 89 14.31 36.73 -6.53
C GLY A 89 14.40 38.18 -7.01
N LYS A 90 14.82 39.14 -6.16
CA LYS A 90 15.12 40.52 -6.59
C LYS A 90 16.57 40.70 -7.06
N THR A 91 17.44 39.76 -6.73
CA THR A 91 18.89 39.84 -6.97
C THR A 91 19.44 38.59 -7.66
N ASP A 92 18.71 37.49 -7.61
CA ASP A 92 19.08 36.21 -8.18
C ASP A 92 18.15 35.86 -9.35
N PRO A 93 18.66 35.87 -10.60
CA PRO A 93 17.88 35.56 -11.79
C PRO A 93 17.30 34.14 -11.80
N VAL A 94 17.94 33.18 -11.13
CA VAL A 94 17.45 31.78 -11.07
C VAL A 94 16.19 31.72 -10.20
N VAL A 95 16.20 32.42 -9.05
CA VAL A 95 15.02 32.49 -8.18
C VAL A 95 13.91 33.33 -8.81
N GLU A 96 14.27 34.40 -9.51
CA GLU A 96 13.31 35.23 -10.26
C GLU A 96 12.58 34.42 -11.33
N ASP A 97 13.33 33.67 -12.15
CA ASP A 97 12.78 32.82 -13.21
C ASP A 97 11.85 31.74 -12.62
N TRP A 98 12.28 31.07 -11.54
CA TRP A 98 11.42 30.09 -10.87
C TRP A 98 10.11 30.70 -10.35
N LEU A 99 10.15 31.89 -9.72
CA LEU A 99 8.95 32.58 -9.27
C LEU A 99 8.02 32.94 -10.45
N ALA A 100 8.59 33.38 -11.57
CA ALA A 100 7.84 33.69 -12.78
C ALA A 100 7.19 32.43 -13.39
N MET A 101 7.91 31.31 -13.48
CA MET A 101 7.36 30.04 -13.95
C MET A 101 6.22 29.55 -13.04
N LEU A 102 6.40 29.67 -11.73
CA LEU A 102 5.38 29.27 -10.76
C LEU A 102 4.11 30.12 -10.86
N ASP A 103 4.21 31.38 -11.29
CA ASP A 103 3.04 32.23 -11.52
C ASP A 103 2.18 31.78 -12.71
N LEU A 104 2.76 31.07 -13.68
CA LEU A 104 2.06 30.54 -14.85
C LEU A 104 1.23 29.28 -14.57
N ILE A 105 1.47 28.60 -13.45
CA ILE A 105 0.83 27.31 -13.14
C ILE A 105 -0.16 27.41 -11.98
N GLU A 106 -1.22 26.60 -12.05
CA GLU A 106 -2.21 26.46 -10.98
C GLU A 106 -1.85 25.35 -9.99
N ASN A 107 -1.18 24.30 -10.48
CA ASN A 107 -0.83 23.11 -9.73
C ASN A 107 0.67 22.84 -9.83
N VAL A 108 1.23 22.30 -8.75
CA VAL A 108 2.65 21.94 -8.59
C VAL A 108 2.72 20.43 -8.41
N ASP A 109 3.49 19.76 -9.26
CA ASP A 109 3.82 18.35 -9.12
C ASP A 109 5.09 18.20 -8.26
N LEU A 110 4.98 17.51 -7.13
CA LEU A 110 6.08 17.28 -6.19
C LEU A 110 7.14 16.31 -6.71
N ASP A 111 6.83 15.52 -7.74
CA ASP A 111 7.76 14.61 -8.41
C ASP A 111 8.46 15.26 -9.62
N ALA A 112 8.05 16.48 -10.00
CA ALA A 112 8.67 17.18 -11.11
C ALA A 112 10.14 17.50 -10.83
N GLU A 113 11.00 17.20 -11.80
CA GLU A 113 12.44 17.46 -11.71
C GLU A 113 12.71 18.92 -11.36
N ASP A 114 12.04 19.86 -12.02
CA ASP A 114 12.17 21.30 -11.78
C ASP A 114 11.86 21.69 -10.32
N VAL A 115 10.86 21.06 -9.68
CA VAL A 115 10.50 21.33 -8.28
C VAL A 115 11.61 20.82 -7.36
N THR A 116 12.08 19.60 -7.57
CA THR A 116 13.17 19.03 -6.76
C THR A 116 14.49 19.78 -6.94
N ALA A 117 14.82 20.18 -8.17
CA ALA A 117 16.00 20.97 -8.49
C ALA A 117 15.94 22.36 -7.84
N SER A 118 14.78 23.03 -7.89
CA SER A 118 14.59 24.35 -7.27
C SER A 118 14.72 24.30 -5.75
N LEU A 119 14.15 23.26 -5.09
CA LEU A 119 14.36 23.07 -3.66
C LEU A 119 15.82 22.81 -3.32
N GLY A 120 16.55 22.05 -4.15
CA GLY A 120 17.99 21.85 -4.02
C GLY A 120 18.78 23.17 -4.12
N TYR A 121 18.40 24.03 -5.07
CA TYR A 121 18.97 25.36 -5.23
C TYR A 121 18.69 26.26 -4.02
N PHE A 122 17.46 26.26 -3.50
CA PHE A 122 17.12 27.03 -2.29
C PHE A 122 17.89 26.56 -1.05
N VAL A 123 18.29 25.29 -1.00
CA VAL A 123 19.18 24.78 0.05
C VAL A 123 20.61 25.26 -0.15
N SER A 124 21.14 25.28 -1.38
CA SER A 124 22.51 25.77 -1.64
C SER A 124 22.66 27.27 -1.34
N GLU A 125 21.61 28.05 -1.63
CA GLU A 125 21.56 29.49 -1.32
C GLU A 125 21.19 29.79 0.14
N GLY A 126 20.94 28.76 0.97
CA GLY A 126 20.59 28.90 2.38
C GLY A 126 19.21 29.52 2.63
N LEU A 127 18.33 29.52 1.62
CA LEU A 127 16.95 30.03 1.70
C LEU A 127 16.02 29.04 2.42
N ILE A 128 16.33 27.74 2.35
CA ILE A 128 15.63 26.65 3.03
C ILE A 128 16.67 25.72 3.68
N ASN A 129 16.35 25.15 4.83
CA ASN A 129 17.20 24.13 5.45
C ASN A 129 17.04 22.77 4.73
N ALA A 130 18.12 22.03 4.52
CA ALA A 130 18.08 20.70 3.89
C ALA A 130 17.05 19.73 4.55
N ASN A 131 16.90 19.80 5.87
CA ASN A 131 15.96 18.95 6.62
C ASN A 131 14.48 19.27 6.34
N ARG A 132 14.18 20.43 5.75
CA ARG A 132 12.82 20.85 5.41
C ARG A 132 12.36 20.31 4.06
N VAL A 133 13.28 19.91 3.17
CA VAL A 133 12.94 19.42 1.83
C VAL A 133 12.00 18.20 1.88
N PRO A 134 12.24 17.17 2.73
CA PRO A 134 11.30 16.06 2.87
C PRO A 134 9.92 16.49 3.35
N GLU A 135 9.83 17.48 4.25
CA GLU A 135 8.55 17.99 4.77
C GLU A 135 7.76 18.77 3.70
N ILE A 136 8.47 19.47 2.82
CA ILE A 136 7.86 20.20 1.68
C ILE A 136 7.36 19.20 0.62
N LEU A 137 8.06 18.08 0.44
CA LEU A 137 7.73 17.04 -0.54
C LEU A 137 6.84 15.91 -0.01
N ALA A 138 6.39 15.96 1.26
CA ALA A 138 5.63 14.88 1.91
C ALA A 138 4.19 14.67 1.39
#